data_AF-A0A4V1UL51-F1
#
_entry.id   AF-A0A4V1UL51-F1
#
_cell.length_a   1.000
_cell.length_b   1.000
_cell.length_c   1.000
_cell.angle_alpha   90.00
_cell.angle_beta   90.00
_cell.angle_gamma   90.00
#
_symmetry.space_group_name_H-M   'P 1'
#
loop_
_entity.id
_entity.type
_entity.pdbx_description
1 polymer ?
#
loop_
_entity_poly.entity_id
_entity_poly.type
_entity_poly.pdbx_seq_one_letter_code
_entity_poly.pdbx_strand_id
1 'polypeptide(L)'
;MTRIALLSTAALVSLSLAACAVGPKAPDARLPLEASGAFISQDAQATTSAPARDDWWRLYSDPALDVLVQQALVENNSIEVAAQNLRQVRAVLGEVRTGLLPSTQTSASYQRGRPSGSST
;
A
#
# COMPACT_ATOMS: atom_id res chain seq x y z
N MET A 1 29.20 -43.41 11.14
CA MET A 1 29.22 -42.52 9.96
C MET A 1 27.82 -42.01 9.60
N THR A 2 26.81 -42.87 9.49
CA THR A 2 25.42 -42.49 9.16
C THR A 2 24.76 -41.52 10.18
N ARG A 3 24.98 -41.71 11.48
CA ARG A 3 24.45 -40.81 12.53
C ARG A 3 25.02 -39.39 12.48
N ILE A 4 26.30 -39.25 12.14
CA ILE A 4 26.98 -37.95 12.03
C ILE A 4 26.47 -37.20 10.79
N ALA A 5 26.27 -37.90 9.67
CA ALA A 5 25.67 -37.33 8.47
C ALA A 5 24.23 -36.82 8.71
N LEU A 6 23.41 -37.60 9.44
CA LEU A 6 22.04 -37.21 9.83
C LEU A 6 22.02 -35.94 10.72
N LEU A 7 22.93 -35.84 11.68
CA LEU A 7 23.06 -34.68 12.56
C LEU A 7 23.50 -33.42 11.79
N SER A 8 24.45 -33.55 10.84
CA SER A 8 24.89 -32.43 10.01
C SER A 8 23.80 -31.93 9.06
N THR A 9 23.00 -32.83 8.45
CA THR A 9 21.86 -32.42 7.61
C THR A 9 20.78 -31.71 8.41
N ALA A 10 20.49 -32.17 9.63
CA ALA A 10 19.50 -31.52 10.50
C ALA A 10 19.95 -30.11 10.92
N ALA A 11 21.23 -29.93 11.22
CA ALA A 11 21.81 -28.63 11.54
C ALA A 11 21.75 -27.65 10.35
N LEU A 12 22.06 -28.12 9.13
CA LEU A 12 22.02 -27.30 7.92
C LEU A 12 20.59 -26.83 7.59
N VAL A 13 19.60 -27.72 7.74
CA VAL A 13 18.18 -27.40 7.53
C VAL A 13 17.69 -26.38 8.57
N SER A 14 18.05 -26.56 9.85
CA SER A 14 17.67 -25.61 10.90
C SER A 14 18.28 -24.23 10.68
N LEU A 15 19.51 -24.15 10.16
CA LEU A 15 20.19 -22.88 9.88
C LEU A 15 19.58 -22.15 8.66
N SER A 16 19.11 -22.91 7.66
CA SER A 16 18.46 -22.34 6.47
C SER A 16 17.03 -21.86 6.74
N LEU A 17 16.31 -22.44 7.71
CA LEU A 17 15.03 -21.90 8.18
C LEU A 17 15.18 -20.59 8.96
N ALA A 18 16.28 -20.41 9.70
CA ALA A 18 16.55 -19.18 10.45
C ALA A 18 16.97 -17.99 9.56
N ALA A 19 17.28 -18.23 8.27
CA ALA A 19 17.72 -17.20 7.33
C ALA A 19 16.56 -16.38 6.72
N CYS A 20 15.29 -16.73 6.96
CA CYS A 20 14.15 -15.91 6.55
C CYS A 20 14.04 -14.65 7.42
N ALA A 21 14.72 -13.57 7.01
CA ALA A 21 14.55 -12.26 7.62
C ALA A 21 13.30 -11.56 7.06
N VAL A 22 12.25 -11.44 7.89
CA VAL A 22 10.94 -10.83 7.53
C VAL A 22 10.95 -9.29 7.62
N GLY A 23 12.12 -8.69 7.88
CA GLY A 23 12.28 -7.25 8.09
C GLY A 23 11.72 -6.75 9.43
N PRO A 24 12.13 -5.54 9.86
CA PRO A 24 11.57 -4.93 11.07
C PRO A 24 10.09 -4.58 10.87
N LYS A 25 9.29 -4.72 11.93
CA LYS A 25 7.89 -4.25 11.95
C LYS A 25 7.86 -2.75 11.61
N ALA A 26 6.91 -2.35 10.77
CA ALA A 26 6.67 -0.94 10.51
C ALA A 26 6.45 -0.18 11.84
N PRO A 27 7.06 0.99 12.03
CA PRO A 27 6.90 1.77 13.25
C PRO A 27 5.44 2.18 13.42
N ASP A 28 4.95 2.17 14.66
CA ASP A 28 3.64 2.73 14.97
C ASP A 28 3.64 4.21 14.61
N ALA A 29 2.74 4.63 13.71
CA ALA A 29 2.55 6.03 13.36
C ALA A 29 1.78 6.76 14.47
N ARG A 30 2.36 6.86 15.67
CA ARG A 30 1.82 7.72 16.72
C ARG A 30 2.14 9.17 16.35
N LEU A 31 1.13 9.88 15.89
CA LEU A 31 1.22 11.32 15.69
C LEU A 31 1.44 11.98 17.06
N PRO A 32 2.34 12.98 17.17
CA PRO A 32 2.51 13.74 18.39
C PRO A 32 1.17 14.38 18.81
N LEU A 33 0.77 14.17 20.06
CA LEU A 33 -0.45 14.76 20.62
C LEU A 33 -0.37 16.28 20.76
N GLU A 34 0.77 16.91 20.46
CA GLU A 34 1.01 18.34 20.66
C GLU A 34 0.07 19.25 19.85
N ALA A 35 -0.54 18.75 18.76
CA ALA A 35 -1.55 19.46 17.99
C ALA A 35 -3.01 19.22 18.48
N SER A 36 -3.21 18.46 19.56
CA SER A 36 -4.53 18.10 20.10
C SER A 36 -4.99 19.00 21.26
N GLY A 37 -4.24 20.08 21.49
CA GLY A 37 -4.52 21.03 22.56
C GLY A 37 -5.68 21.97 22.23
N ALA A 38 -6.17 22.62 23.27
CA ALA A 38 -7.05 23.77 23.19
C ALA A 38 -6.57 24.82 22.19
N PHE A 39 -7.49 25.35 21.36
CA PHE A 39 -7.18 26.57 20.60
C PHE A 39 -6.95 27.73 21.58
N ILE A 40 -5.96 28.59 21.29
CA ILE A 40 -5.60 29.72 22.16
C ILE A 40 -6.80 30.65 22.42
N SER A 41 -7.75 30.74 21.48
CA SER A 41 -8.96 31.55 21.57
C SER A 41 -10.24 30.71 21.73
N GLN A 42 -10.13 29.51 22.29
CA GLN A 42 -11.32 28.65 22.47
C GLN A 42 -12.33 29.29 23.42
N ASP A 43 -13.56 29.47 22.94
CA ASP A 43 -14.72 29.68 23.80
C ASP A 43 -15.37 28.31 24.02
N ALA A 44 -15.41 27.86 25.27
CA ALA A 44 -15.96 26.56 25.67
C ALA A 44 -17.47 26.41 25.35
N GLN A 45 -18.18 27.52 25.11
CA GLN A 45 -19.59 27.50 24.71
C GLN A 45 -19.77 27.45 23.19
N ALA A 46 -18.77 27.85 22.42
CA ALA A 46 -18.79 27.87 20.95
C ALA A 46 -18.05 26.69 20.30
N THR A 47 -17.36 25.86 21.09
CA THR A 47 -16.53 24.75 20.60
C THR A 47 -17.02 23.41 21.11
N THR A 48 -16.93 22.38 20.27
CA THR A 48 -17.25 20.99 20.62
C THR A 48 -16.11 20.07 20.21
N SER A 49 -15.84 19.06 21.04
CA SER A 49 -14.87 18.00 20.75
C SER A 49 -15.49 16.84 19.97
N ALA A 50 -16.79 16.92 19.65
CA ALA A 50 -17.43 15.95 18.78
C ALA A 50 -16.84 16.01 17.36
N PRO A 51 -16.84 14.87 16.62
CA PRO A 51 -16.44 14.86 15.22
C PRO A 51 -17.17 15.94 14.43
N ALA A 52 -16.44 16.66 13.59
CA ALA A 52 -17.04 17.59 12.65
C ALA A 52 -18.01 16.83 11.74
N ARG A 53 -19.11 17.49 11.39
CA ARG A 53 -20.07 16.93 10.44
C ARG A 53 -19.44 16.90 9.05
N ASP A 54 -19.74 15.85 8.29
CA ASP A 54 -19.30 15.74 6.90
C ASP A 54 -19.84 16.90 6.03
N ASP A 55 -21.05 17.39 6.35
CA ASP A 55 -21.77 18.45 5.65
C ASP A 55 -21.62 19.84 6.32
N TRP A 56 -20.47 20.11 6.93
CA TRP A 56 -20.22 21.31 7.74
C TRP A 56 -20.61 22.64 7.07
N TRP A 57 -20.56 22.74 5.74
CA TRP A 57 -20.94 23.95 5.00
C TRP A 57 -22.43 24.28 5.11
N ARG A 58 -23.28 23.31 5.47
CA ARG A 58 -24.72 23.55 5.68
C ARG A 58 -25.02 24.39 6.92
N LEU A 59 -24.06 24.54 7.83
CA LEU A 59 -24.17 25.43 8.98
C LEU A 59 -24.35 26.91 8.55
N TYR A 60 -23.92 27.27 7.34
CA TYR A 60 -24.13 28.61 6.78
C TYR A 60 -25.56 28.87 6.31
N SER A 61 -26.40 27.83 6.19
CA SER A 61 -27.79 27.93 5.73
C SER A 61 -27.94 28.62 4.36
N ASP A 62 -26.95 28.48 3.48
CA ASP A 62 -26.96 29.04 2.13
C ASP A 62 -27.24 27.92 1.09
N PRO A 63 -28.41 27.95 0.41
CA PRO A 63 -28.75 26.94 -0.59
C PRO A 63 -27.89 27.02 -1.86
N ALA A 64 -27.36 28.20 -2.21
CA ALA A 64 -26.45 28.33 -3.34
C ALA A 64 -25.10 27.67 -3.02
N LEU A 65 -24.61 27.84 -1.79
CA LEU A 65 -23.40 27.17 -1.31
C LEU A 65 -23.55 25.65 -1.33
N ASP A 66 -24.70 25.11 -0.87
CA ASP A 66 -24.92 23.66 -0.87
C ASP A 66 -24.84 23.08 -2.29
N VAL A 67 -25.46 23.76 -3.27
CA VAL A 67 -25.41 23.33 -4.68
C VAL A 67 -23.99 23.38 -5.23
N LEU A 68 -23.22 24.45 -4.93
CA LEU A 68 -21.84 24.57 -5.40
C LEU A 68 -20.93 23.49 -4.83
N VAL A 69 -21.06 23.18 -3.54
CA VAL A 69 -20.25 22.12 -2.91
C VAL A 69 -20.63 20.75 -3.48
N GLN A 70 -21.92 20.46 -3.65
CA GLN A 70 -22.35 19.19 -4.26
C GLN A 70 -21.85 19.04 -5.69
N GLN A 71 -21.96 20.10 -6.50
CA GLN A 71 -21.43 20.09 -7.86
C GLN A 71 -19.92 19.86 -7.87
N ALA A 72 -19.17 20.51 -6.97
CA ALA A 72 -17.73 20.31 -6.84
C ALA A 72 -17.38 18.89 -6.41
N LEU A 73 -18.14 18.24 -5.53
CA LEU A 73 -17.86 16.86 -5.12
C LEU A 73 -18.06 15.85 -6.26
N VAL A 74 -18.97 16.15 -7.21
CA VAL A 74 -19.28 15.26 -8.34
C VAL A 74 -18.36 15.53 -9.54
N GLU A 75 -18.15 16.78 -9.91
CA GLU A 75 -17.49 17.16 -11.17
C GLU A 75 -16.01 17.57 -11.02
N ASN A 76 -15.43 17.47 -9.83
CA ASN A 76 -14.04 17.90 -9.63
C ASN A 76 -13.03 16.86 -10.12
N ASN A 77 -12.39 17.20 -11.25
CA ASN A 77 -11.33 16.41 -11.86
C ASN A 77 -10.16 16.08 -10.92
N SER A 78 -9.84 16.94 -9.95
CA SER A 78 -8.79 16.67 -8.97
C SER A 78 -9.16 15.53 -8.03
N ILE A 79 -10.44 15.40 -7.66
CA ILE A 79 -10.94 14.26 -6.86
C ILE A 79 -10.86 12.98 -7.68
N GLU A 80 -11.23 13.03 -8.96
CA GLU A 80 -11.12 11.87 -9.85
C GLU A 80 -9.65 11.44 -10.03
N VAL A 81 -8.73 12.38 -10.22
CA VAL A 81 -7.29 12.09 -10.26
C VAL A 81 -6.83 11.42 -8.95
N ALA A 82 -7.25 11.92 -7.80
CA ALA A 82 -6.93 11.31 -6.51
C ALA A 82 -7.48 9.86 -6.41
N ALA A 83 -8.69 9.62 -6.92
CA ALA A 83 -9.29 8.28 -6.96
C ALA A 83 -8.52 7.33 -7.88
N GLN A 84 -8.03 7.81 -9.04
CA GLN A 84 -7.19 7.04 -9.95
C GLN A 84 -5.83 6.70 -9.33
N ASN A 85 -5.20 7.66 -8.64
CA ASN A 85 -3.94 7.42 -7.93
C ASN A 85 -4.10 6.31 -6.87
N LEU A 86 -5.21 6.32 -6.13
CA LEU A 86 -5.52 5.26 -5.18
C LEU A 86 -5.74 3.90 -5.86
N ARG A 87 -6.41 3.86 -7.01
CA ARG A 87 -6.56 2.63 -7.82
C ARG A 87 -5.20 2.10 -8.28
N GLN A 88 -4.33 2.96 -8.78
CA GLN A 88 -2.97 2.59 -9.22
C GLN A 88 -2.17 1.96 -8.08
N VAL A 89 -2.13 2.61 -6.90
CA VAL A 89 -1.39 2.08 -5.74
C VAL A 89 -1.93 0.71 -5.32
N ARG A 90 -3.26 0.53 -5.33
CA ARG A 90 -3.89 -0.76 -5.01
C ARG A 90 -3.55 -1.85 -6.04
N ALA A 91 -3.50 -1.50 -7.32
CA ALA A 91 -3.11 -2.44 -8.38
C ALA A 91 -1.68 -2.94 -8.20
N VAL A 92 -0.73 -2.03 -7.95
CA VAL A 92 0.67 -2.37 -7.66
C VAL A 92 0.78 -3.24 -6.40
N LEU A 93 0.05 -2.90 -5.34
CA LEU A 93 0.00 -3.73 -4.14
C LEU A 93 -0.54 -5.15 -4.43
N GLY A 94 -1.54 -5.25 -5.30
CA GLY A 94 -2.08 -6.52 -5.78
C GLY A 94 -1.02 -7.36 -6.48
N GLU A 95 -0.29 -6.77 -7.43
CA GLU A 95 0.80 -7.44 -8.16
C GLU A 95 1.88 -7.97 -7.21
N VAL A 96 2.35 -7.14 -6.28
CA VAL A 96 3.35 -7.55 -5.27
C VAL A 96 2.84 -8.72 -4.42
N ARG A 97 1.56 -8.69 -4.01
CA ARG A 97 0.96 -9.79 -3.25
C ARG A 97 0.83 -11.07 -4.07
N THR A 98 0.52 -10.98 -5.36
CA THR A 98 0.50 -12.16 -6.24
C THR A 98 1.87 -12.81 -6.40
N GLY A 99 2.96 -12.03 -6.28
CA GLY A 99 4.33 -12.55 -6.26
C GLY A 99 4.63 -13.49 -5.07
N LEU A 100 3.79 -13.51 -4.04
CA LEU A 100 3.90 -14.47 -2.92
C LEU A 100 3.24 -15.82 -3.23
N LEU A 101 2.49 -15.93 -4.33
CA LEU A 101 1.81 -17.14 -4.76
C LEU A 101 2.60 -17.82 -5.89
N PRO A 102 2.42 -19.14 -6.09
CA PRO A 102 2.95 -19.82 -7.27
C PRO A 102 2.43 -19.15 -8.55
N SER A 103 3.33 -18.77 -9.45
CA SER A 103 2.99 -18.21 -10.75
C SER A 103 3.14 -19.27 -11.84
N THR A 104 2.33 -19.14 -12.89
CA THR A 104 2.47 -19.96 -14.10
C THR A 104 2.67 -19.04 -15.29
N GLN A 105 3.65 -19.36 -16.13
CA GLN A 105 3.91 -18.64 -17.36
C GLN A 105 4.06 -19.64 -18.49
N THR A 106 3.39 -19.39 -19.60
CA THR A 106 3.51 -20.19 -20.82
C THR A 106 4.33 -19.41 -21.83
N SER A 107 5.38 -20.02 -22.37
CA SER A 107 6.21 -19.42 -23.42
C SER A 107 6.45 -20.43 -24.55
N ALA A 108 6.62 -19.92 -25.76
CA ALA A 108 6.98 -20.69 -26.95
C ALA A 108 8.11 -19.97 -27.68
N SER A 109 9.18 -20.67 -28.04
CA SER A 109 10.31 -20.08 -28.75
C SER A 109 10.82 -21.02 -29.86
N TYR A 110 11.39 -20.43 -30.91
CA TYR A 110 11.99 -21.14 -32.03
C TYR A 110 13.34 -20.49 -32.37
N GLN A 111 14.42 -21.26 -32.27
CA GLN A 111 15.77 -20.83 -32.65
C GLN A 111 16.32 -21.73 -33.74
N ARG A 112 16.89 -21.13 -34.79
CA ARG A 112 17.54 -21.83 -35.91
C ARG A 112 18.98 -21.35 -36.03
N GLY A 113 19.93 -22.19 -35.64
CA GLY A 113 21.36 -21.99 -35.91
C GLY A 113 21.82 -22.81 -37.12
N ARG A 114 22.67 -22.21 -37.97
CA ARG A 114 23.47 -22.97 -38.94
C ARG A 114 24.89 -23.06 -38.38
N PRO A 115 25.42 -24.24 -38.04
CA PRO A 115 26.85 -24.36 -37.78
C PRO A 115 27.57 -24.01 -39.09
N SER A 116 28.33 -22.92 -39.07
CA SER A 116 29.27 -22.60 -40.14
C SER A 116 30.38 -23.66 -40.10
N GLY A 117 30.39 -24.56 -41.08
CA GLY A 117 31.43 -25.56 -41.22
C GLY A 117 32.79 -24.87 -41.32
N SER A 118 33.70 -25.20 -40.40
CA SER A 118 35.10 -24.84 -40.52
C SER A 118 35.66 -25.52 -41.76
N SER A 119 35.93 -24.74 -42.81
CA SER A 119 36.72 -25.18 -43.96
C SER A 119 38.11 -25.57 -43.45
N THR A 120 38.43 -26.86 -43.52
CA THR A 120 39.81 -27.37 -43.51
C THR A 120 40.38 -27.24 -44.92
#